data_AF-A0A7Y3EYF0-F1
#
_entry.id   AF-A0A7Y3EYF0-F1
#
_cell.length_a   1.000
_cell.length_b   1.000
_cell.length_c   1.000
_cell.angle_alpha   90.00
_cell.angle_beta   90.00
_cell.angle_gamma   90.00
#
_symmetry.space_group_name_H-M   'P 1'
#
loop_
_entity.id
_entity.type
_entity.pdbx_description
1 polymer ?
#
loop_
_entity_poly.entity_id
_entity_poly.type
_entity_poly.pdbx_seq_one_letter_code
_entity_poly.pdbx_strand_id
1 'polypeptide(L)'
;CHGGCLKDRLRSPKTTSHTHLCESYRQFFNHADKKLKQASRRVKAHMQKQQARLNAPRPDQSNKIGRNSPCPCGSGRKYKKCCGKSV
;
A
#
# COMPACT_ATOMS: atom_id res chain seq x y z
N CYS A 1 -21.72 11.28 -2.51
CA CYS A 1 -23.05 11.17 -1.85
C CYS A 1 -23.92 10.10 -2.52
N HIS A 2 -24.05 10.08 -3.86
CA HIS A 2 -24.84 9.06 -4.60
C HIS A 2 -26.28 8.88 -4.09
N GLY A 3 -26.89 9.95 -3.57
CA GLY A 3 -28.23 9.90 -3.02
C GLY A 3 -28.35 9.21 -1.65
N GLY A 4 -27.24 8.87 -0.99
CA GLY A 4 -27.24 8.33 0.38
C GLY A 4 -27.75 6.90 0.51
N CYS A 5 -27.96 6.45 1.75
CA CYS A 5 -28.46 5.11 2.06
C CYS A 5 -29.87 4.90 1.52
N LEU A 6 -30.15 3.72 0.95
CA LEU A 6 -31.48 3.37 0.46
C LEU A 6 -32.54 3.44 1.56
N LYS A 7 -32.21 3.01 2.78
CA LYS A 7 -33.11 3.04 3.94
C LYS A 7 -33.56 4.47 4.28
N ASP A 8 -32.66 5.43 4.21
CA ASP A 8 -32.97 6.83 4.52
C ASP A 8 -33.80 7.49 3.40
N ARG A 9 -33.61 7.04 2.15
CA ARG A 9 -34.45 7.46 1.02
C ARG A 9 -35.86 6.92 1.13
N LEU A 10 -36.05 5.66 1.52
CA LEU A 10 -37.37 5.06 1.73
C LEU A 10 -38.17 5.74 2.84
N ARG A 11 -37.47 6.33 3.82
CA ARG A 11 -38.07 7.12 4.91
C ARG A 11 -38.30 8.59 4.57
N SER A 12 -37.78 9.05 3.42
CA SER A 12 -37.94 10.44 2.99
C SER A 12 -39.27 10.63 2.26
N PRO A 13 -39.83 11.85 2.21
CA PRO A 13 -41.07 12.12 1.47
C PRO A 13 -40.93 11.64 0.02
N LYS A 14 -41.94 10.92 -0.49
CA LYS A 14 -41.94 10.35 -1.85
C LYS A 14 -41.78 11.40 -2.97
N THR A 15 -41.98 12.67 -2.64
CA THR A 15 -41.80 13.82 -3.53
C THR A 15 -40.33 14.15 -3.80
N THR A 16 -39.40 13.59 -3.02
CA THR A 16 -37.96 13.90 -3.12
C THR A 16 -37.17 12.64 -3.48
N SER A 17 -36.38 12.72 -4.57
CA SER A 17 -35.50 11.62 -5.02
C SER A 17 -34.24 11.42 -4.13
N HIS A 18 -34.09 12.22 -3.09
CA HIS A 18 -32.90 12.29 -2.24
C HIS A 18 -33.26 12.10 -0.76
N THR A 19 -32.29 11.64 0.04
CA THR A 19 -32.48 11.50 1.49
C THR A 19 -32.81 12.83 2.15
N HIS A 20 -33.59 12.81 3.23
CA HIS A 20 -33.82 13.95 4.14
C HIS A 20 -32.52 14.60 4.65
N LEU A 21 -31.39 13.88 4.62
CA LEU A 21 -30.05 14.38 4.98
C LEU A 21 -29.35 15.18 3.89
N CYS A 22 -29.98 15.44 2.74
CA CYS A 22 -29.33 16.08 1.59
C CYS A 22 -28.66 17.42 1.96
N GLU A 23 -29.37 18.28 2.69
CA GLU A 23 -28.88 19.62 3.04
C GLU A 23 -27.76 19.57 4.07
N SER A 24 -27.85 18.65 5.03
CA SER A 24 -26.77 18.40 5.98
C SER A 24 -25.51 17.89 5.27
N TYR A 25 -25.66 17.00 4.28
CA TYR A 25 -24.53 16.56 3.47
C TYR A 25 -23.91 17.70 2.65
N ARG A 26 -24.71 18.59 2.06
CA ARG A 26 -24.19 19.79 1.37
C ARG A 26 -23.34 20.64 2.31
N GLN A 27 -23.84 20.97 3.49
CA GLN A 27 -23.10 21.77 4.48
C GLN A 27 -21.82 21.07 4.93
N PHE A 28 -21.92 19.78 5.27
CA PHE A 28 -20.77 18.99 5.70
C PHE A 28 -19.68 18.95 4.64
N PHE A 29 -20.02 18.60 3.39
CA PHE A 29 -19.03 18.48 2.33
C PHE A 29 -18.45 19.85 1.96
N ASN A 30 -19.23 20.93 1.95
CA ASN A 30 -18.69 22.28 1.74
C ASN A 30 -17.58 22.64 2.75
N HIS A 31 -17.72 22.22 4.01
CA HIS A 31 -16.71 22.45 5.03
C HIS A 31 -15.54 21.44 4.99
N ALA A 32 -15.86 20.15 4.88
CA ALA A 32 -14.91 19.08 5.16
C ALA A 32 -14.20 18.51 3.92
N ASP A 33 -14.76 18.68 2.72
CA ASP A 33 -14.32 17.96 1.52
C ASP A 33 -12.84 18.20 1.18
N LYS A 34 -12.35 19.45 1.27
CA LYS A 34 -10.94 19.78 1.02
C LYS A 34 -10.00 19.02 1.96
N LYS A 35 -10.31 18.99 3.27
CA LYS A 35 -9.49 18.31 4.28
C LYS A 35 -9.51 16.80 4.09
N LEU A 36 -10.69 16.24 3.85
CA LEU A 36 -10.86 14.80 3.60
C LEU A 36 -10.12 14.35 2.33
N LYS A 37 -10.20 15.11 1.23
CA LYS A 37 -9.44 14.84 0.01
C LYS A 37 -7.93 14.90 0.24
N GLN A 38 -7.46 15.88 1.01
CA GLN A 38 -6.03 15.98 1.34
C GLN A 38 -5.55 14.77 2.15
N ALA A 39 -6.32 14.35 3.17
CA ALA A 39 -6.02 13.16 3.95
C ALA A 39 -6.00 11.90 3.07
N SER A 40 -7.00 11.73 2.20
CA SER A 40 -7.06 10.61 1.25
C SER A 40 -5.83 10.55 0.34
N ARG A 41 -5.38 11.69 -0.20
CA ARG A 41 -4.16 11.76 -1.03
C ARG A 41 -2.92 11.32 -0.26
N ARG A 42 -2.77 11.73 1.00
CA ARG A 42 -1.64 11.32 1.86
C ARG A 42 -1.63 9.83 2.12
N VAL A 43 -2.79 9.25 2.46
CA VAL A 43 -2.93 7.81 2.68
C VAL A 43 -2.63 7.04 1.40
N LYS A 44 -3.19 7.44 0.26
CA LYS A 44 -2.91 6.80 -1.04
C LYS A 44 -1.43 6.86 -1.41
N ALA A 45 -0.79 8.02 -1.25
CA ALA A 45 0.64 8.16 -1.52
C ALA A 45 1.49 7.27 -0.60
N HIS A 46 1.10 7.14 0.67
CA HIS A 46 1.76 6.24 1.61
C HIS A 46 1.61 4.77 1.20
N MET A 47 0.39 4.34 0.90
CA MET A 47 0.11 2.97 0.44
C MET A 47 0.85 2.64 -0.87
N GLN A 48 0.88 3.57 -1.83
CA GLN A 48 1.63 3.41 -3.08
C GLN A 48 3.13 3.26 -2.83
N LYS A 49 3.72 4.08 -1.94
CA LYS A 49 5.13 3.95 -1.56
C LYS A 49 5.40 2.60 -0.91
N GLN A 50 4.54 2.14 0.00
CA GLN A 50 4.70 0.81 0.61
C GLN A 50 4.66 -0.30 -0.44
N GLN A 51 3.68 -0.27 -1.35
CA GLN A 51 3.54 -1.28 -2.38
C GLN A 51 4.72 -1.26 -3.36
N ALA A 52 5.23 -0.08 -3.73
CA ALA A 52 6.45 0.06 -4.52
C ALA A 52 7.67 -0.57 -3.83
N ARG A 53 7.79 -0.45 -2.49
CA ARG A 53 8.87 -1.10 -1.74
C ARG A 53 8.74 -2.62 -1.72
N LEU A 54 7.53 -3.15 -1.65
CA LEU A 54 7.27 -4.60 -1.70
C LEU A 54 7.54 -5.19 -3.09
N ASN A 55 7.21 -4.43 -4.13
CA ASN A 55 7.42 -4.81 -5.52
C ASN A 55 8.83 -4.52 -6.04
N ALA A 56 9.63 -3.75 -5.29
CA ALA A 56 11.01 -3.45 -5.67
C ALA A 56 11.81 -4.76 -5.79
N PRO A 57 12.62 -4.94 -6.85
CA PRO A 57 13.50 -6.09 -6.95
C PRO A 57 14.36 -6.19 -5.70
N ARG A 58 14.41 -7.37 -5.08
CA ARG A 58 15.36 -7.62 -4.01
C ARG A 58 16.76 -7.51 -4.62
N PRO A 59 17.72 -6.81 -3.97
CA PRO A 59 19.09 -6.74 -4.46
C PRO A 59 19.60 -8.16 -4.63
N ASP A 60 20.10 -8.44 -5.83
CA ASP A 60 20.52 -9.77 -6.22
C ASP A 60 21.60 -10.28 -5.24
N GLN A 61 21.27 -11.33 -4.50
CA GLN A 61 22.22 -12.00 -3.61
C GLN A 61 23.06 -13.04 -4.37
N SER A 62 22.85 -13.22 -5.68
CA SER A 62 23.49 -14.26 -6.50
C SER A 62 25.01 -14.23 -6.46
N ASN A 63 25.62 -13.05 -6.29
CA ASN A 63 27.07 -12.91 -6.21
C ASN A 63 27.66 -13.26 -4.83
N LYS A 64 26.83 -13.60 -3.84
CA LYS A 64 27.32 -14.08 -2.55
C LYS A 64 27.51 -15.59 -2.62
N ILE A 65 28.75 -16.01 -2.89
CA ILE A 65 29.15 -17.40 -2.69
C ILE A 65 28.79 -17.80 -1.25
N GLY A 66 27.97 -18.85 -1.11
CA GLY A 66 27.60 -19.38 0.19
C GLY A 66 28.83 -19.92 0.92
N ARG A 67 28.99 -19.62 2.22
CA ARG A 67 30.10 -20.12 3.07
C ARG A 67 30.32 -21.64 2.93
N ASN A 68 29.26 -22.41 2.71
CA ASN A 68 29.32 -23.87 2.61
C ASN A 68 29.42 -24.41 1.17
N SER A 69 29.27 -23.57 0.15
CA SER A 69 29.37 -23.97 -1.26
C SER A 69 30.78 -24.45 -1.62
N PRO A 70 30.94 -25.29 -2.66
CA PRO A 70 32.25 -25.65 -3.19
C PRO A 70 33.05 -24.39 -3.54
N CYS A 71 34.34 -24.39 -3.20
CA CYS A 71 35.19 -23.25 -3.43
C CYS A 71 35.51 -23.11 -4.93
N PRO A 72 35.35 -21.93 -5.56
CA PRO A 72 35.54 -21.74 -7.00
C PRO A 72 37.00 -21.89 -7.46
N CYS A 73 37.96 -21.96 -6.54
CA CYS A 73 39.37 -22.22 -6.87
C CYS A 73 39.68 -23.68 -7.24
N GLY A 74 38.67 -24.56 -7.29
CA GLY A 74 38.85 -25.97 -7.68
C GLY A 74 39.41 -26.87 -6.59
N SER A 75 39.59 -26.38 -5.37
CA SER A 75 40.18 -27.19 -4.27
C SER A 75 39.29 -28.33 -3.74
N GLY A 76 38.03 -28.42 -4.16
CA GLY A 76 37.04 -29.36 -3.62
C GLY A 76 36.58 -29.05 -2.18
N ARG A 77 37.12 -28.02 -1.52
CA ARG A 77 36.78 -27.63 -0.14
C ARG A 77 35.58 -26.68 -0.11
N LYS A 78 34.87 -26.62 1.02
CA LYS A 78 33.84 -25.57 1.27
C LYS A 78 34.51 -24.19 1.29
N TYR A 79 33.87 -23.17 0.70
CA TYR A 79 34.40 -21.80 0.60
C TYR A 79 34.93 -21.24 1.94
N LYS A 80 34.18 -21.40 3.04
CA LYS A 80 34.58 -20.97 4.39
C LYS A 80 35.85 -21.62 4.94
N LYS A 81 36.26 -22.75 4.37
CA LYS A 81 37.48 -23.49 4.74
C LYS A 81 38.62 -23.29 3.73
N CYS A 82 38.42 -22.44 2.73
CA CYS A 82 39.36 -22.17 1.64
C CYS A 82 39.46 -20.65 1.39
N CYS A 83 39.06 -20.15 0.21
CA CYS A 83 39.20 -18.73 -0.14
C CYS A 83 38.41 -17.78 0.79
N GLY A 84 37.35 -18.25 1.44
CA GLY A 84 36.56 -17.48 2.42
C GLY A 84 36.94 -17.75 3.87
N LYS A 85 38.18 -18.18 4.16
CA LYS A 85 38.64 -18.45 5.54
C LYS A 85 38.92 -17.17 6.33
N SER A 86 39.13 -16.06 5.63
CA SER A 86 39.46 -14.73 6.20
C SER A 86 38.41 -13.65 5.88
N VAL A 87 37.28 -14.06 5.28
CA VAL A 87 36.11 -13.22 4.95
C VAL A 87 34.95 -13.65 5.83
#